data_AF-A0A7Y2IAN3-F1
#
_entry.id   AF-A0A7Y2IAN3-F1
#
_cell.length_a   1.000
_cell.length_b   1.000
_cell.length_c   1.000
_cell.angle_alpha   90.00
_cell.angle_beta   90.00
_cell.angle_gamma   90.00
#
_symmetry.space_group_name_H-M   'P 1'
#
loop_
_entity.id
_entity.type
_entity.pdbx_description
1 polymer ?
#
loop_
_entity_poly.entity_id
_entity_poly.type
_entity_poly.pdbx_seq_one_letter_code
_entity_poly.pdbx_strand_id
1 'polypeptide(L)'
;MRTSIIRGALLGILLLAFASPGIAMAGGHHKKGCSNIGTWFGVVGPGDTTFTGWSVTVTGNSEKMGSNLFEFPVFDPSFADVPDLAGVPPFKFAKRIGSMRGNWKRTGWNTFDYTFTGFAYASDKEPVYIAKISGHVVLFNKCRYQYTTALMEVFLPNMRPFHDEPIAQIPLGEFYGYRAKVDLPY
;
A
#
# COMPACT_ATOMS: atom_id res chain seq x y z
N MET A 1 20.08 3.56 -51.79
CA MET A 1 20.45 2.58 -50.75
C MET A 1 21.14 3.16 -49.51
N ARG A 2 21.92 4.26 -49.61
CA ARG A 2 22.64 4.84 -48.45
C ARG A 2 21.74 5.49 -47.37
N THR A 3 20.53 5.93 -47.73
CA THR A 3 19.61 6.64 -46.83
C THR A 3 18.71 5.74 -45.97
N SER A 4 18.51 4.47 -46.34
CA SER A 4 17.70 3.53 -45.52
C SER A 4 18.48 2.97 -44.34
N ILE A 5 19.80 2.81 -44.48
CA ILE A 5 20.70 2.30 -43.43
C ILE A 5 20.79 3.29 -42.26
N ILE A 6 20.81 4.60 -42.55
CA ILE A 6 20.87 5.67 -41.54
C ILE A 6 19.59 5.72 -40.70
N ARG A 7 18.41 5.50 -41.32
CA ARG A 7 17.13 5.46 -40.59
C ARG A 7 17.00 4.22 -39.69
N GLY A 8 17.51 3.07 -40.13
CA GLY A 8 17.53 1.85 -39.32
C GLY A 8 18.43 1.97 -38.09
N ALA A 9 19.61 2.58 -38.25
CA ALA A 9 20.54 2.80 -37.13
C ALA A 9 19.98 3.79 -36.08
N LEU A 10 19.32 4.86 -36.52
CA LEU A 10 18.69 5.85 -35.63
C LEU A 10 17.51 5.27 -34.82
N LEU A 11 16.69 4.40 -35.44
CA LEU A 11 15.60 3.72 -34.72
C LEU A 11 16.15 2.72 -33.68
N GLY A 12 17.21 2.00 -34.03
CA GLY A 12 17.87 1.05 -33.11
C GLY A 12 18.47 1.74 -31.87
N ILE A 13 19.09 2.91 -32.05
CA ILE A 13 19.63 3.72 -30.94
C ILE A 13 18.50 4.32 -30.09
N LEU A 14 17.38 4.74 -30.69
CA LEU A 14 16.22 5.22 -29.93
C LEU A 14 15.60 4.11 -29.06
N LEU A 15 15.48 2.89 -29.58
CA LEU A 15 14.92 1.76 -28.84
C LEU A 15 15.84 1.27 -27.72
N LEU A 16 17.16 1.35 -27.90
CA LEU A 16 18.14 1.08 -26.83
C LEU A 16 18.10 2.12 -25.71
N ALA A 17 17.73 3.38 -25.99
CA ALA A 17 17.53 4.40 -24.97
C ALA A 17 16.30 4.13 -24.08
N PHE A 18 15.26 3.48 -24.63
CA PHE A 18 14.05 3.08 -23.87
C PHE A 18 14.17 1.71 -23.18
N ALA A 19 15.16 0.90 -23.53
CA ALA A 19 15.41 -0.42 -22.93
C ALA A 19 16.45 -0.38 -21.80
N SER A 20 16.77 0.80 -21.27
CA SER A 20 17.43 0.88 -19.96
C SER A 20 16.42 0.37 -18.92
N PRO A 21 16.72 -0.69 -18.14
CA PRO A 21 15.90 -0.99 -16.99
C PRO A 21 15.89 0.28 -16.15
N GLY A 22 14.72 0.87 -16.01
CA GLY A 22 14.48 1.98 -15.11
C GLY A 22 14.70 1.48 -13.69
N ILE A 23 15.96 1.33 -13.29
CA ILE A 23 16.34 1.62 -11.93
C ILE A 23 15.84 3.05 -11.79
N ALA A 24 14.74 3.22 -11.06
CA ALA A 24 14.39 4.51 -10.51
C ALA A 24 15.55 4.89 -9.59
N MET A 25 16.62 5.40 -10.19
CA MET A 25 17.74 6.00 -9.54
C MET A 25 17.15 7.25 -8.92
N ALA A 26 16.77 7.13 -7.65
CA ALA A 26 16.74 8.23 -6.70
C ALA A 26 18.19 8.74 -6.50
N GLY A 27 18.84 9.13 -7.60
CA GLY A 27 20.25 9.45 -7.73
C GLY A 27 20.36 10.69 -8.61
N GLY A 28 19.95 11.82 -8.05
CA GLY A 28 20.04 13.13 -8.67
C GLY A 28 19.84 14.22 -7.62
N HIS A 29 20.95 14.70 -7.06
CA HIS A 29 21.08 15.95 -6.29
C HIS A 29 20.32 16.03 -4.94
N HIS A 30 20.98 15.60 -3.86
CA HIS A 30 21.05 16.23 -2.52
C HIS A 30 19.85 16.93 -1.85
N LYS A 31 18.58 16.77 -2.24
CA LYS A 31 17.48 17.52 -1.60
C LYS A 31 16.15 16.81 -1.31
N LYS A 32 15.94 15.53 -1.65
CA LYS A 32 14.64 14.89 -1.37
C LYS A 32 14.82 13.43 -0.93
N GLY A 33 14.28 13.08 0.24
CA GLY A 33 14.46 11.79 0.89
C GLY A 33 13.80 10.60 0.20
N CYS A 34 13.49 9.54 0.95
CA CYS A 34 12.91 8.32 0.40
C CYS A 34 11.59 8.60 -0.34
N SER A 35 11.32 7.89 -1.45
CA SER A 35 10.03 7.91 -2.14
C SER A 35 9.14 6.78 -1.65
N ASN A 36 7.86 7.03 -1.33
CA ASN A 36 6.91 5.97 -0.97
C ASN A 36 6.30 5.25 -2.18
N ILE A 37 6.54 5.75 -3.41
CA ILE A 37 5.97 5.20 -4.63
C ILE A 37 6.53 3.80 -4.90
N GLY A 38 5.65 2.90 -5.32
CA GLY A 38 5.94 1.51 -5.65
C GLY A 38 5.00 0.53 -4.97
N THR A 39 5.28 -0.75 -5.15
CA THR A 39 4.57 -1.83 -4.47
C THR A 39 5.40 -2.32 -3.30
N TRP A 40 4.73 -2.53 -2.18
CA TRP A 40 5.31 -3.01 -0.94
C TRP A 40 4.55 -4.24 -0.47
N PHE A 41 5.28 -5.23 -0.01
CA PHE A 41 4.73 -6.47 0.53
C PHE A 41 5.00 -6.54 2.03
N GLY A 42 3.99 -6.94 2.79
CA GLY A 42 4.10 -7.17 4.22
C GLY A 42 5.11 -8.27 4.52
N VAL A 43 6.03 -8.00 5.44
CA VAL A 43 7.05 -8.93 5.90
C VAL A 43 7.10 -8.97 7.42
N VAL A 44 7.70 -10.03 7.98
CA VAL A 44 7.85 -10.19 9.44
C VAL A 44 8.64 -9.02 10.03
N GLY A 45 9.72 -8.61 9.40
CA GLY A 45 10.49 -7.46 9.88
C GLY A 45 11.78 -7.18 9.11
N PRO A 46 12.60 -6.24 9.63
CA PRO A 46 13.92 -5.97 9.07
C PRO A 46 14.81 -7.22 9.17
N GLY A 47 15.27 -7.73 8.03
CA GLY A 47 16.13 -8.91 7.99
C GLY A 47 15.40 -10.24 7.86
N ASP A 48 14.07 -10.27 8.04
CA ASP A 48 13.21 -11.41 7.73
C ASP A 48 12.12 -10.98 6.74
N THR A 49 12.35 -11.30 5.47
CA THR A 49 11.43 -10.94 4.38
C THR A 49 10.36 -11.99 4.11
N THR A 50 10.08 -12.89 5.07
CA THR A 50 8.95 -13.82 4.98
C THR A 50 7.64 -13.04 4.95
N PHE A 51 6.75 -13.36 4.00
CA PHE A 51 5.53 -12.58 3.79
C PHE A 51 4.49 -12.75 4.90
N THR A 52 3.88 -11.64 5.30
CA THR A 52 2.76 -11.60 6.27
C THR A 52 1.39 -11.53 5.58
N GLY A 53 1.37 -11.48 4.25
CA GLY A 53 0.14 -11.64 3.46
C GLY A 53 -0.64 -10.36 3.15
N TRP A 54 -0.08 -9.17 3.40
CA TRP A 54 -0.61 -7.92 2.87
C TRP A 54 0.29 -7.31 1.79
N SER A 55 -0.28 -6.45 0.95
CA SER A 55 0.46 -5.65 -0.01
C SER A 55 -0.18 -4.27 -0.19
N VAL A 56 0.64 -3.27 -0.52
CA VAL A 56 0.17 -1.94 -0.91
C VAL A 56 0.89 -1.45 -2.15
N THR A 57 0.12 -0.93 -3.10
CA THR A 57 0.66 -0.20 -4.25
C THR A 57 0.40 1.28 -4.07
N VAL A 58 1.47 2.08 -4.11
CA VAL A 58 1.47 3.52 -3.88
C VAL A 58 1.82 4.23 -5.17
N THR A 59 0.97 5.18 -5.58
CA THR A 59 1.11 5.98 -6.80
C THR A 59 0.98 7.47 -6.50
N GLY A 60 1.41 8.34 -7.41
CA GLY A 60 1.25 9.79 -7.30
C GLY A 60 2.57 10.55 -7.37
N ASN A 61 2.64 11.71 -6.72
CA ASN A 61 3.85 12.53 -6.68
C ASN A 61 4.58 12.34 -5.36
N SER A 62 5.76 11.73 -5.43
CA SER A 62 6.62 11.39 -4.29
C SER A 62 6.81 12.54 -3.30
N GLU A 63 6.83 13.78 -3.77
CA GLU A 63 7.13 14.96 -2.96
C GLU A 63 5.93 15.54 -2.22
N LYS A 64 4.71 15.17 -2.61
CA LYS A 64 3.47 15.79 -2.13
C LYS A 64 2.50 14.76 -1.56
N MET A 65 1.82 14.06 -2.46
CA MET A 65 0.69 13.20 -2.13
C MET A 65 0.36 12.30 -3.32
N GLY A 66 -0.52 11.35 -3.08
CA GLY A 66 -1.08 10.50 -4.11
C GLY A 66 -2.10 9.54 -3.53
N SER A 67 -2.28 8.42 -4.24
CA SER A 67 -3.25 7.40 -3.88
C SER A 67 -2.59 6.05 -3.69
N ASN A 68 -3.27 5.18 -2.97
CA ASN A 68 -2.80 3.85 -2.63
C ASN A 68 -3.92 2.81 -2.74
N LEU A 69 -3.52 1.59 -3.06
CA LEU A 69 -4.37 0.40 -3.11
C LEU A 69 -3.75 -0.62 -2.15
N PHE A 70 -4.49 -0.96 -1.10
CA PHE A 70 -4.08 -1.91 -0.07
C PHE A 70 -4.90 -3.20 -0.19
N GLU A 71 -4.23 -4.33 -0.03
CA GLU A 71 -4.81 -5.67 -0.12
C GLU A 71 -4.28 -6.49 1.05
N PHE A 72 -5.20 -7.15 1.78
CA PHE A 72 -4.84 -8.02 2.90
C PHE A 72 -5.68 -9.30 2.86
N PRO A 73 -5.45 -10.17 1.86
CA PRO A 73 -6.28 -11.36 1.62
C PRO A 73 -6.33 -12.35 2.79
N VAL A 74 -5.31 -12.35 3.67
CA VAL A 74 -5.24 -13.26 4.82
C VAL A 74 -5.84 -12.69 6.11
N PHE A 75 -6.33 -11.44 6.08
CA PHE A 75 -6.95 -10.80 7.24
C PHE A 75 -8.30 -11.46 7.57
N ASP A 76 -8.51 -11.84 8.83
CA ASP A 76 -9.82 -12.29 9.32
C ASP A 76 -10.65 -11.07 9.78
N PRO A 77 -11.67 -10.65 9.02
CA PRO A 77 -12.50 -9.49 9.37
C PRO A 77 -13.53 -9.80 10.46
N SER A 78 -13.63 -11.05 10.91
CA SER A 78 -14.54 -11.44 11.99
C SER A 78 -13.97 -11.21 13.38
N PHE A 79 -12.66 -10.94 13.48
CA PHE A 79 -11.94 -10.73 14.73
C PHE A 79 -12.18 -11.85 15.74
N ALA A 80 -12.24 -13.10 15.28
CA ALA A 80 -12.51 -14.26 16.14
C ALA A 80 -11.50 -14.40 17.30
N ASP A 81 -10.26 -13.94 17.08
CA ASP A 81 -9.17 -13.98 18.07
C ASP A 81 -9.10 -12.73 18.98
N VAL A 82 -10.00 -11.76 18.82
CA VAL A 82 -10.05 -10.55 19.67
C VAL A 82 -11.23 -10.68 20.64
N PRO A 83 -10.99 -10.93 21.95
CA PRO A 83 -12.06 -11.29 22.90
C PRO A 83 -13.25 -10.32 22.94
N ASP A 84 -13.00 -9.02 22.82
CA ASP A 84 -14.04 -7.99 22.90
C ASP A 84 -14.87 -7.84 21.62
N LEU A 85 -14.42 -8.42 20.50
CA LEU A 85 -15.06 -8.31 19.19
C LEU A 85 -15.57 -9.67 18.68
N ALA A 86 -15.03 -10.76 19.22
CA ALA A 86 -15.35 -12.12 18.81
C ALA A 86 -16.84 -12.41 18.99
N GLY A 87 -17.51 -12.77 17.88
CA GLY A 87 -18.94 -13.10 17.90
C GLY A 87 -19.87 -11.89 18.04
N VAL A 88 -19.36 -10.66 17.97
CA VAL A 88 -20.14 -9.41 18.10
C VAL A 88 -20.53 -8.86 16.71
N PRO A 89 -21.79 -8.40 16.49
CA PRO A 89 -22.14 -7.63 15.28
C PRO A 89 -21.39 -6.28 15.20
N PRO A 90 -20.97 -5.82 14.01
CA PRO A 90 -21.14 -6.45 12.71
C PRO A 90 -20.09 -7.53 12.40
N PHE A 91 -19.01 -7.62 13.18
CA PHE A 91 -17.83 -8.45 12.91
C PHE A 91 -18.14 -9.92 12.67
N LYS A 92 -19.00 -10.52 13.49
CA LYS A 92 -19.36 -11.96 13.36
C LYS A 92 -19.90 -12.37 11.99
N PHE A 93 -20.46 -11.41 11.24
CA PHE A 93 -21.01 -11.63 9.90
C PHE A 93 -19.97 -11.44 8.80
N ALA A 94 -18.85 -10.80 9.08
CA ALA A 94 -17.78 -10.59 8.12
C ALA A 94 -17.05 -11.90 7.80
N LYS A 95 -16.84 -12.15 6.50
CA LYS A 95 -16.14 -13.33 5.98
C LYS A 95 -14.94 -12.99 5.09
N ARG A 96 -14.89 -11.77 4.57
CA ARG A 96 -13.79 -11.29 3.73
C ARG A 96 -13.70 -9.77 3.76
N ILE A 97 -12.51 -9.25 3.51
CA ILE A 97 -12.27 -7.83 3.26
C ILE A 97 -11.99 -7.60 1.78
N GLY A 98 -12.52 -6.53 1.20
CA GLY A 98 -12.17 -6.10 -0.15
C GLY A 98 -10.86 -5.32 -0.17
N SER A 99 -10.29 -5.13 -1.36
CA SER A 99 -9.17 -4.21 -1.55
C SER A 99 -9.59 -2.80 -1.09
N MET A 100 -8.71 -2.14 -0.35
CA MET A 100 -8.95 -0.82 0.23
C MET A 100 -8.25 0.23 -0.61
N ARG A 101 -8.90 1.38 -0.81
CA ARG A 101 -8.34 2.50 -1.58
C ARG A 101 -8.26 3.73 -0.71
N GLY A 102 -7.27 4.56 -1.00
CA GLY A 102 -7.21 5.83 -0.31
C GLY A 102 -6.08 6.71 -0.79
N ASN A 103 -5.65 7.58 0.12
CA ASN A 103 -4.70 8.64 -0.16
C ASN A 103 -3.56 8.62 0.84
N TRP A 104 -2.43 9.19 0.41
CA TRP A 104 -1.27 9.40 1.26
C TRP A 104 -0.70 10.79 1.02
N LYS A 105 0.00 11.32 2.02
CA LYS A 105 0.68 12.61 1.97
C LYS A 105 2.06 12.49 2.62
N ARG A 106 3.08 13.11 2.01
CA ARG A 106 4.38 13.25 2.65
C ARG A 106 4.30 14.23 3.81
N THR A 107 4.74 13.81 4.98
CA THR A 107 4.79 14.63 6.20
C THR A 107 6.20 14.96 6.65
N GLY A 108 7.21 14.29 6.08
CA GLY A 108 8.62 14.57 6.37
C GLY A 108 9.57 14.01 5.30
N TRP A 109 10.85 13.94 5.65
CA TRP A 109 11.90 13.50 4.72
C TRP A 109 11.70 12.06 4.24
N ASN A 110 11.30 11.17 5.14
CA ASN A 110 11.05 9.75 4.89
C ASN A 110 9.74 9.28 5.55
N THR A 111 8.87 10.20 5.95
CA THR A 111 7.61 9.92 6.65
C THR A 111 6.40 10.33 5.81
N PHE A 112 5.35 9.52 5.88
CA PHE A 112 4.13 9.66 5.10
C PHE A 112 2.92 9.28 5.93
N ASP A 113 1.88 10.09 5.87
CA ASP A 113 0.60 9.77 6.49
C ASP A 113 -0.33 9.21 5.43
N TYR A 114 -1.23 8.32 5.82
CA TYR A 114 -2.15 7.70 4.89
C TYR A 114 -3.52 7.47 5.51
N THR A 115 -4.50 7.30 4.63
CA THR A 115 -5.82 6.78 4.99
C THR A 115 -6.33 5.91 3.86
N PHE A 116 -6.81 4.72 4.18
CA PHE A 116 -7.51 3.80 3.28
C PHE A 116 -8.96 3.65 3.73
N THR A 117 -9.85 3.33 2.80
CA THR A 117 -11.21 2.91 3.10
C THR A 117 -11.59 1.72 2.24
N GLY A 118 -12.29 0.78 2.84
CA GLY A 118 -12.80 -0.41 2.18
C GLY A 118 -13.96 -1.02 2.95
N PHE A 119 -14.40 -2.18 2.50
CA PHE A 119 -15.58 -2.84 3.04
C PHE A 119 -15.22 -4.26 3.45
N ALA A 120 -15.79 -4.69 4.57
CA ALA A 120 -15.92 -6.10 4.88
C ALA A 120 -17.26 -6.61 4.38
N TYR A 121 -17.29 -7.86 3.96
CA TYR A 121 -18.46 -8.49 3.36
C TYR A 121 -18.83 -9.79 4.05
N ALA A 122 -20.12 -10.10 4.08
CA ALA A 122 -20.64 -11.42 4.40
C ALA A 122 -20.43 -12.41 3.23
N SER A 123 -20.83 -13.67 3.43
CA SER A 123 -20.70 -14.74 2.44
C SER A 123 -21.54 -14.52 1.19
N ASP A 124 -22.66 -13.83 1.31
CA ASP A 124 -23.56 -13.42 0.23
C ASP A 124 -23.08 -12.17 -0.53
N LYS A 125 -21.91 -11.64 -0.15
CA LYS A 125 -21.28 -10.43 -0.71
C LYS A 125 -21.93 -9.11 -0.27
N GLU A 126 -22.84 -9.12 0.69
CA GLU A 126 -23.38 -7.89 1.27
C GLU A 126 -22.34 -7.21 2.18
N PRO A 127 -22.20 -5.87 2.13
CA PRO A 127 -21.29 -5.15 3.01
C PRO A 127 -21.81 -5.19 4.45
N VAL A 128 -20.95 -5.59 5.39
CA VAL A 128 -21.30 -5.69 6.82
C VAL A 128 -20.77 -4.51 7.63
N TYR A 129 -19.62 -3.97 7.25
CA TYR A 129 -19.07 -2.74 7.82
C TYR A 129 -18.09 -2.09 6.85
N ILE A 130 -17.87 -0.80 7.05
CA ILE A 130 -16.86 0.01 6.38
C ILE A 130 -15.64 0.10 7.31
N ALA A 131 -14.48 -0.23 6.78
CA ALA A 131 -13.20 -0.09 7.47
C ALA A 131 -12.47 1.13 6.92
N LYS A 132 -12.15 2.08 7.79
CA LYS A 132 -11.28 3.21 7.47
C LYS A 132 -10.01 3.08 8.28
N ILE A 133 -8.88 2.89 7.61
CA ILE A 133 -7.59 2.68 8.26
C ILE A 133 -6.75 3.91 8.07
N SER A 134 -6.24 4.48 9.14
CA SER A 134 -5.30 5.60 9.10
C SER A 134 -4.02 5.26 9.86
N GLY A 135 -2.94 5.93 9.49
CA GLY A 135 -1.65 5.72 10.13
C GLY A 135 -0.54 6.49 9.45
N HIS A 136 0.70 6.16 9.82
CA HIS A 136 1.89 6.72 9.21
C HIS A 136 2.89 5.63 8.84
N VAL A 137 3.72 5.96 7.85
CA VAL A 137 4.77 5.12 7.28
C VAL A 137 6.09 5.84 7.44
N VAL A 138 7.11 5.12 7.91
CA VAL A 138 8.51 5.57 7.94
C VAL A 138 9.35 4.67 7.05
N LEU A 139 10.06 5.28 6.10
CA LEU A 139 10.97 4.57 5.19
C LEU A 139 12.39 4.56 5.74
N PHE A 140 13.02 3.39 5.79
CA PHE A 140 14.36 3.23 6.37
C PHE A 140 15.21 2.22 5.58
N ASN A 141 16.45 2.03 6.03
CA ASN A 141 17.41 1.09 5.43
C ASN A 141 17.55 1.28 3.90
N LYS A 142 17.98 2.49 3.51
CA LYS A 142 18.09 2.92 2.10
C LYS A 142 16.75 2.81 1.35
N CYS A 143 15.65 3.16 2.02
CA CYS A 143 14.28 3.16 1.49
C CYS A 143 13.75 1.77 1.07
N ARG A 144 14.37 0.69 1.55
CA ARG A 144 13.97 -0.68 1.21
C ARG A 144 12.85 -1.23 2.08
N TYR A 145 12.73 -0.70 3.30
CA TYR A 145 11.73 -1.13 4.26
C TYR A 145 10.80 0.02 4.63
N GLN A 146 9.57 -0.35 4.98
CA GLN A 146 8.57 0.49 5.63
C GLN A 146 8.35 -0.02 7.04
N TYR A 147 8.21 0.89 7.98
CA TYR A 147 7.56 0.65 9.26
C TYR A 147 6.24 1.42 9.23
N THR A 148 5.14 0.75 9.59
CA THR A 148 3.78 1.25 9.41
C THR A 148 2.99 1.06 10.68
N THR A 149 2.33 2.12 11.14
CA THR A 149 1.31 2.04 12.19
C THR A 149 -0.07 2.04 11.56
N ALA A 150 -1.06 1.42 12.20
CA ALA A 150 -2.44 1.41 11.70
C ALA A 150 -3.48 1.44 12.82
N LEU A 151 -4.44 2.35 12.68
CA LEU A 151 -5.69 2.41 13.44
C LEU A 151 -6.85 2.18 12.49
N MET A 152 -7.70 1.20 12.79
CA MET A 152 -8.92 0.95 12.04
C MET A 152 -10.12 1.54 12.76
N GLU A 153 -10.83 2.43 12.07
CA GLU A 153 -12.13 2.96 12.44
C GLU A 153 -13.22 2.17 11.70
N VAL A 154 -14.24 1.72 12.43
CA VAL A 154 -15.32 0.88 11.89
C VAL A 154 -16.62 1.66 11.86
N PHE A 155 -17.34 1.55 10.74
CA PHE A 155 -18.64 2.18 10.53
C PHE A 155 -19.64 1.16 9.99
N LEU A 156 -20.92 1.31 10.33
CA LEU A 156 -21.97 0.51 9.71
C LEU A 156 -22.18 0.92 8.24
N PRO A 157 -22.73 0.05 7.37
CA PRO A 157 -22.91 0.35 5.95
C PRO A 157 -23.78 1.58 5.65
N ASN A 158 -24.65 1.98 6.58
CA ASN A 158 -25.51 3.16 6.47
C ASN A 158 -24.90 4.45 7.04
N MET A 159 -23.67 4.40 7.56
CA MET A 159 -22.97 5.56 8.13
C MET A 159 -22.03 6.21 7.12
N ARG A 160 -21.66 7.46 7.37
CA ARG A 160 -20.77 8.28 6.55
C ARG A 160 -19.38 8.33 7.19
N PRO A 161 -18.39 7.54 6.72
CA PRO A 161 -17.07 7.41 7.36
C PRO A 161 -16.20 8.70 7.36
N PHE A 162 -16.67 9.76 6.70
CA PHE A 162 -16.02 11.07 6.64
C PHE A 162 -16.68 12.13 7.53
N HIS A 163 -17.81 11.80 8.17
CA HIS A 163 -18.62 12.77 8.91
C HIS A 163 -19.16 12.23 10.24
N ASP A 164 -19.47 10.94 10.30
CA ASP A 164 -20.04 10.31 11.49
C ASP A 164 -18.91 9.76 12.39
N GLU A 165 -19.21 9.53 13.66
CA GLU A 165 -18.29 8.88 14.61
C GLU A 165 -18.23 7.37 14.37
N PRO A 166 -17.07 6.72 14.52
CA PRO A 166 -16.96 5.27 14.36
C PRO A 166 -17.64 4.51 15.50
N ILE A 167 -18.19 3.34 15.20
CA ILE A 167 -18.76 2.44 16.20
C ILE A 167 -17.70 1.66 16.98
N ALA A 168 -16.48 1.57 16.42
CA ALA A 168 -15.33 0.95 17.06
C ALA A 168 -14.02 1.53 16.50
N GLN A 169 -13.01 1.59 17.36
CA GLN A 169 -11.63 1.95 17.01
C GLN A 169 -10.71 0.82 17.46
N ILE A 170 -9.96 0.24 16.51
CA ILE A 170 -9.19 -0.98 16.71
C ILE A 170 -7.74 -0.72 16.29
N PRO A 171 -6.79 -0.67 17.24
CA PRO A 171 -5.37 -0.63 16.91
C PRO A 171 -4.98 -1.94 16.24
N LEU A 172 -4.48 -1.88 15.00
CA LEU A 172 -4.03 -3.07 14.28
C LEU A 172 -2.55 -3.41 14.58
N GLY A 173 -1.87 -2.55 15.33
CA GLY A 173 -0.47 -2.70 15.68
C GLY A 173 0.48 -2.13 14.63
N GLU A 174 1.68 -2.68 14.61
CA GLU A 174 2.79 -2.23 13.79
C GLU A 174 3.15 -3.28 12.74
N PHE A 175 3.43 -2.83 11.52
CA PHE A 175 3.71 -3.71 10.39
C PHE A 175 4.97 -3.26 9.65
N TYR A 176 5.66 -4.23 9.06
CA TYR A 176 6.79 -3.97 8.18
C TYR A 176 6.46 -4.29 6.74
N GLY A 177 6.90 -3.43 5.83
CA GLY A 177 6.80 -3.63 4.38
C GLY A 177 8.18 -3.72 3.75
N TYR A 178 8.34 -4.58 2.75
CA TYR A 178 9.54 -4.64 1.90
C TYR A 178 9.21 -4.23 0.47
N ARG A 179 10.08 -3.43 -0.14
CA ARG A 179 9.87 -2.90 -1.48
C ARG A 179 10.05 -3.98 -2.55
N ALA A 180 9.05 -4.14 -3.41
CA ALA A 180 9.17 -4.94 -4.62
C ALA A 180 10.29 -4.39 -5.53
N LYS A 181 11.03 -5.29 -6.17
CA LYS A 181 12.04 -4.94 -7.18
C LYS A 181 11.64 -5.52 -8.51
N VAL A 182 12.14 -4.88 -9.57
CA VAL A 182 12.10 -5.48 -10.90
C VAL A 182 13.20 -6.52 -10.95
N ASP A 183 12.83 -7.79 -10.98
CA ASP A 183 13.75 -8.89 -11.23
C ASP A 183 13.78 -9.14 -12.74
N LEU A 184 14.96 -8.94 -13.35
CA LEU A 184 15.15 -9.26 -14.76
C LEU A 184 15.52 -10.75 -14.86
N PRO A 185 14.92 -11.51 -15.81
CA PRO A 185 15.39 -12.85 -16.08
C PRO A 185 16.82 -12.74 -16.61
N TYR A 186 17.77 -13.37 -15.91
CA TYR A 186 19.12 -13.58 -16.40
C TYR A 186 19.12 -14.63 -17.52
#